data_AF-A0A4R4QAM6-F1
#
_entry.id   AF-A0A4R4QAM6-F1
#
_cell.length_a   1.000
_cell.length_b   1.000
_cell.length_c   1.000
_cell.angle_alpha   90.00
_cell.angle_beta   90.00
_cell.angle_gamma   90.00
#
_symmetry.space_group_name_H-M   'P 1'
#
loop_
_entity.id
_entity.type
_entity.pdbx_description
1 polymer ?
#
loop_
_entity_poly.entity_id
_entity_poly.type
_entity_poly.pdbx_seq_one_letter_code
_entity_poly.pdbx_strand_id
1 'polypeptide(L)'
;MCIGENDVRISRVHGTITYQDGSWWLRNHGRLPIRVSNAVLLHTGSDPLPLAVGYTTLFLRGNRHREHLLEVLVSDGDGRAAQPRPSQMTVPPKRWRLTPEEHLTLTVLAQRYLAYDLQPLPLTRQQAAAELAELRPNETWTAKRVEHIVSRLRQRLSDAGVAGLRRDEVGEPVGLTLTVNLIWELVQSTTIVPMDLEWLELAGDNPGAELPPA
;
A
#
# COMPACT_ATOMS: atom_id res chain seq x y z
N MET A 1 -7.85 -30.94 -3.27
CA MET A 1 -7.94 -29.96 -2.17
C MET A 1 -9.39 -29.54 -2.01
N CYS A 2 -9.89 -29.49 -0.79
CA CYS A 2 -11.27 -29.10 -0.48
C CYS A 2 -11.25 -27.86 0.40
N ILE A 3 -12.10 -26.88 0.12
CA ILE A 3 -12.19 -25.61 0.83
C ILE A 3 -13.66 -25.36 1.14
N GLY A 4 -13.97 -24.91 2.36
CA GLY A 4 -15.33 -24.50 2.72
C GLY A 4 -16.37 -25.60 2.51
N GLU A 5 -16.09 -26.83 2.97
CA GLU A 5 -16.93 -28.02 2.73
C GLU A 5 -18.42 -27.80 3.05
N ASN A 6 -18.73 -27.03 4.09
CA ASN A 6 -20.09 -26.69 4.52
C ASN A 6 -20.57 -25.32 4.02
N ASP A 7 -19.82 -24.69 3.12
CA ASP A 7 -20.11 -23.36 2.59
C ASP A 7 -20.79 -23.45 1.23
N VAL A 8 -22.10 -23.26 1.22
CA VAL A 8 -22.96 -23.34 0.03
C VAL A 8 -22.60 -22.33 -1.07
N ARG A 9 -21.79 -21.31 -0.77
CA ARG A 9 -21.27 -20.36 -1.78
C ARG A 9 -20.03 -20.88 -2.51
N ILE A 10 -19.36 -21.88 -1.96
CA ILE A 10 -18.20 -22.50 -2.58
C ILE A 10 -18.67 -23.62 -3.50
N SER A 11 -18.46 -23.43 -4.81
CA SER A 11 -18.74 -24.47 -5.80
C SER A 11 -17.88 -25.73 -5.55
N ARG A 12 -18.45 -26.91 -5.82
CA ARG A 12 -17.77 -28.21 -5.66
C ARG A 12 -16.42 -28.28 -6.38
N VAL A 13 -16.36 -27.68 -7.57
CA VAL A 13 -15.12 -27.38 -8.29
C VAL A 13 -15.09 -25.88 -8.47
N HIS A 14 -14.36 -25.18 -7.61
CA HIS A 14 -14.28 -23.72 -7.67
C HIS A 14 -13.18 -23.24 -8.62
N GLY A 15 -12.07 -23.97 -8.72
CA GLY A 15 -10.98 -23.60 -9.59
C GLY A 15 -10.04 -24.78 -9.84
N THR A 16 -9.21 -24.62 -10.87
CA THR A 16 -8.15 -25.57 -11.21
C THR A 16 -6.84 -24.83 -11.39
N ILE A 17 -5.76 -25.45 -10.93
CA ILE A 17 -4.40 -25.01 -11.20
C ILE A 17 -3.77 -26.05 -12.12
N THR A 18 -3.28 -25.62 -13.29
CA THR A 18 -2.73 -26.51 -14.32
C THR A 18 -1.39 -25.99 -14.83
N TYR A 19 -0.45 -26.88 -15.10
CA TYR A 19 0.83 -26.52 -15.70
C TYR A 19 0.76 -26.70 -17.22
N GLN A 20 0.97 -25.62 -17.98
CA GLN A 20 0.89 -25.58 -19.45
C GLN A 20 1.92 -24.57 -19.99
N ASP A 21 2.61 -24.91 -21.07
CA ASP A 21 3.60 -24.06 -21.75
C ASP A 21 4.64 -23.43 -20.81
N GLY A 22 5.19 -24.26 -19.90
CA GLY A 22 6.22 -23.83 -18.96
C GLY A 22 5.72 -23.03 -17.75
N SER A 23 4.42 -22.76 -17.65
CA SER A 23 3.82 -21.88 -16.64
C SER A 23 2.68 -22.56 -15.88
N TRP A 24 2.47 -22.14 -14.63
CA TRP A 24 1.28 -22.53 -13.85
C TRP A 24 0.15 -21.55 -14.13
N TRP A 25 -1.06 -22.08 -14.33
CA TRP A 25 -2.25 -21.30 -14.68
C TRP A 25 -3.39 -21.60 -13.72
N LEU A 26 -4.04 -20.55 -13.24
CA LEU A 26 -5.24 -20.61 -12.42
C LEU A 26 -6.47 -20.33 -13.28
N ARG A 27 -7.47 -21.20 -13.20
CA ARG A 27 -8.78 -21.02 -13.84
C ARG A 27 -9.89 -21.07 -12.80
N ASN A 28 -10.87 -20.19 -12.93
CA ASN A 28 -12.09 -20.20 -12.12
C ASN A 28 -13.21 -20.99 -12.83
N HIS A 29 -13.76 -22.00 -12.15
CA HIS A 29 -14.94 -22.78 -12.57
C HIS A 29 -16.16 -22.54 -11.68
N GLY A 30 -15.96 -21.91 -10.52
CA GLY A 30 -17.00 -21.62 -9.55
C GLY A 30 -17.89 -20.46 -10.01
N ARG A 31 -19.00 -20.24 -9.30
CA ARG A 31 -19.94 -19.14 -9.59
C ARG A 31 -19.47 -17.78 -9.08
N LEU A 32 -18.61 -17.77 -8.07
CA LEU A 32 -18.07 -16.54 -7.48
C LEU A 32 -16.64 -16.32 -8.00
N PRO A 33 -16.19 -15.07 -8.10
CA PRO A 33 -14.82 -14.79 -8.52
C PRO A 33 -13.81 -15.30 -7.47
N ILE A 34 -12.65 -15.74 -7.95
CA ILE A 34 -11.47 -15.98 -7.11
C ILE A 34 -10.72 -14.66 -7.04
N ARG A 35 -10.53 -14.12 -5.83
CA ARG A 35 -9.70 -12.92 -5.65
C ARG A 35 -8.24 -13.35 -5.49
N VAL A 36 -7.39 -12.90 -6.40
CA VAL A 36 -5.95 -13.17 -6.44
C VAL A 36 -5.22 -11.92 -5.97
N SER A 37 -4.29 -12.07 -5.01
CA SER A 37 -3.36 -11.05 -4.47
C SER A 37 -3.73 -9.58 -4.75
N ASN A 38 -4.21 -8.89 -3.71
CA ASN A 38 -4.53 -7.46 -3.60
C ASN A 38 -5.42 -6.75 -4.65
N ALA A 39 -5.91 -7.37 -5.74
CA ALA A 39 -7.06 -6.78 -6.48
C ALA A 39 -7.68 -7.63 -7.61
N VAL A 40 -6.99 -8.63 -8.17
CA VAL A 40 -7.49 -9.28 -9.39
C VAL A 40 -8.66 -10.18 -9.04
N LEU A 41 -9.83 -9.94 -9.66
CA LEU A 41 -10.99 -10.80 -9.57
C LEU A 41 -11.03 -11.70 -10.81
N LEU A 42 -10.64 -12.97 -10.65
CA LEU A 42 -10.74 -13.95 -11.71
C LEU A 42 -12.17 -14.50 -11.78
N HIS A 43 -12.95 -14.02 -12.74
CA HIS A 43 -14.33 -14.44 -12.96
C HIS A 43 -14.41 -15.78 -13.71
N THR A 44 -15.56 -16.45 -13.59
CA THR A 44 -15.87 -17.63 -14.39
C THR A 44 -15.88 -17.28 -15.87
N GLY A 45 -15.23 -18.10 -16.69
CA GLY A 45 -15.16 -17.88 -18.14
C GLY A 45 -14.14 -16.85 -18.59
N SER A 46 -13.46 -16.16 -17.65
CA SER A 46 -12.25 -15.39 -17.98
C SER A 46 -11.12 -16.32 -18.43
N ASP A 47 -10.17 -15.78 -19.19
CA ASP A 47 -8.94 -16.47 -19.52
C ASP A 47 -8.19 -16.88 -18.24
N PRO A 48 -7.49 -18.04 -18.24
CA PRO A 48 -6.68 -18.45 -17.10
C PRO A 48 -5.63 -17.40 -16.75
N LEU A 49 -5.44 -17.19 -15.45
CA LEU A 49 -4.44 -16.27 -14.94
C LEU A 49 -3.10 -17.01 -14.74
N PRO A 50 -1.97 -16.53 -15.27
CA PRO A 50 -0.68 -17.13 -14.98
C PRO A 50 -0.30 -16.87 -13.52
N LEU A 51 0.24 -17.89 -12.85
CA LEU A 51 0.78 -17.81 -11.50
C LEU A 51 2.29 -17.62 -11.58
N ALA A 52 2.78 -16.51 -11.03
CA ALA A 52 4.20 -16.24 -10.91
C ALA A 52 4.86 -17.17 -9.87
N VAL A 53 6.16 -17.38 -10.02
CA VAL A 53 6.99 -18.07 -9.01
C VAL A 53 6.90 -17.31 -7.68
N GLY A 54 6.78 -18.06 -6.59
CA GLY A 54 6.60 -17.54 -5.24
C GLY A 54 5.18 -17.76 -4.70
N TYR A 55 4.85 -17.02 -3.65
CA TYR A 55 3.56 -17.12 -2.96
C TYR A 55 2.49 -16.28 -3.66
N THR A 56 1.36 -16.90 -3.95
CA THR A 56 0.14 -16.24 -4.39
C THR A 56 -0.98 -16.56 -3.41
N THR A 57 -1.66 -15.53 -2.90
CA THR A 57 -2.85 -15.70 -2.05
C THR A 57 -4.13 -15.66 -2.89
N LEU A 58 -5.00 -16.64 -2.64
CA LEU A 58 -6.30 -16.79 -3.26
C LEU A 58 -7.38 -16.69 -2.19
N PHE A 59 -8.39 -15.88 -2.45
CA PHE A 59 -9.50 -15.67 -1.53
C PHE A 59 -10.81 -16.04 -2.20
N LEU A 60 -11.60 -16.87 -1.51
CA LEU A 60 -12.95 -17.25 -1.91
C LEU A 60 -13.95 -16.68 -0.92
N ARG A 61 -14.88 -15.87 -1.41
CA ARG A 61 -15.93 -15.31 -0.57
C ARG A 61 -16.98 -16.37 -0.25
N GLY A 62 -17.05 -16.73 1.02
CA GLY A 62 -18.02 -17.67 1.58
C GLY A 62 -19.32 -17.01 2.04
N ASN A 63 -20.14 -17.79 2.74
CA ASN A 63 -21.36 -17.31 3.39
C ASN A 63 -21.06 -16.66 4.76
N ARG A 64 -21.98 -15.84 5.28
CA ARG A 64 -21.88 -15.19 6.60
C ARG A 64 -20.58 -14.42 6.82
N HIS A 65 -20.14 -13.67 5.81
CA HIS A 65 -18.88 -12.90 5.84
C HIS A 65 -17.61 -13.74 6.02
N ARG A 66 -17.67 -15.07 5.87
CA ARG A 66 -16.48 -15.91 5.83
C ARG A 66 -15.73 -15.67 4.54
N GLU A 67 -14.41 -15.63 4.63
CA GLU A 67 -13.51 -15.70 3.48
C GLU A 67 -12.61 -16.92 3.67
N HIS A 68 -12.45 -17.71 2.63
CA HIS A 68 -11.56 -18.86 2.65
C HIS A 68 -10.27 -18.49 1.93
N LEU A 69 -9.15 -18.54 2.67
CA LEU A 69 -7.83 -18.22 2.17
C LEU A 69 -7.12 -19.51 1.74
N LEU A 70 -6.48 -19.45 0.58
CA LEU A 70 -5.55 -20.45 0.10
C LEU A 70 -4.24 -19.75 -0.30
N GLU A 71 -3.14 -20.19 0.28
CA GLU A 71 -1.80 -19.77 -0.12
C GLU A 71 -1.19 -20.82 -1.05
N VAL A 72 -0.80 -20.40 -2.25
CA VAL A 72 -0.20 -21.26 -3.28
C VAL A 72 1.24 -20.84 -3.48
N LEU A 73 2.17 -21.77 -3.23
CA LEU A 73 3.59 -21.60 -3.58
C LEU A 73 3.86 -22.24 -4.94
N VAL A 74 4.21 -21.43 -5.93
CA VAL A 74 4.74 -21.92 -7.22
C VAL A 74 6.26 -21.89 -7.15
N SER A 75 6.90 -23.05 -7.29
CA SER A 75 8.36 -23.15 -7.40
C SER A 75 8.78 -23.17 -8.87
N ASP A 76 9.90 -22.51 -9.19
CA ASP A 76 10.53 -22.53 -10.53
C ASP A 76 11.23 -23.87 -10.83
N GLY A 77 11.28 -24.79 -9.87
CA GLY A 77 11.97 -26.07 -10.01
C GLY A 77 13.49 -25.98 -9.80
N ASP A 78 14.03 -24.76 -9.76
CA ASP A 78 15.38 -24.51 -9.27
C ASP A 78 15.32 -24.56 -7.74
N GLY A 79 15.62 -25.74 -7.18
CA GLY A 79 15.66 -26.00 -5.73
C GLY A 79 16.63 -25.13 -4.92
N ARG A 80 17.12 -24.02 -5.47
CA ARG A 80 17.74 -22.91 -4.75
C ARG A 80 16.66 -21.95 -4.23
N ALA A 81 15.73 -22.48 -3.43
CA ALA A 81 15.13 -21.62 -2.42
C ALA A 81 16.28 -20.91 -1.71
N ALA A 82 16.25 -19.57 -1.66
CA ALA A 82 17.28 -18.81 -0.96
C ALA A 82 17.44 -19.45 0.42
N GLN A 83 18.63 -20.02 0.69
CA GLN A 83 18.83 -20.75 1.94
C GLN A 83 18.40 -19.83 3.09
N PRO A 84 17.60 -20.31 4.05
CA PRO A 84 17.28 -19.54 5.22
C PRO A 84 18.60 -19.06 5.84
N ARG A 85 18.77 -17.74 5.93
CA ARG A 85 19.94 -17.11 6.57
C ARG A 85 19.48 -16.49 7.88
N PRO A 86 19.19 -17.30 8.92
CA PRO A 86 18.68 -16.79 10.20
C PRO A 86 19.67 -15.86 10.91
N SER A 87 20.96 -15.94 10.56
CA SER A 87 22.01 -15.04 11.05
C SER A 87 22.22 -13.80 10.19
N GLN A 88 21.55 -13.69 9.03
CA GLN A 88 21.61 -12.47 8.23
C GLN A 88 20.83 -11.38 8.96
N MET A 89 21.50 -10.26 9.23
CA MET A 89 20.85 -9.09 9.81
C MET A 89 19.69 -8.66 8.93
N THR A 90 18.53 -8.43 9.55
CA THR A 90 17.36 -7.84 8.88
C THR A 90 17.79 -6.52 8.23
N VAL A 91 17.69 -6.45 6.91
CA VAL A 91 17.99 -5.22 6.18
C VAL A 91 16.89 -4.21 6.52
N PRO A 92 17.21 -3.06 7.13
CA PRO A 92 16.20 -2.07 7.43
C PRO A 92 15.61 -1.53 6.12
N PRO A 93 14.31 -1.18 6.10
CA PRO A 93 13.70 -0.56 4.93
C PRO A 93 14.46 0.73 4.56
N LYS A 94 14.57 1.01 3.26
CA LYS A 94 15.18 2.25 2.77
C LYS A 94 14.26 3.43 3.11
N ARG A 95 14.59 4.19 4.15
CA ARG A 95 13.88 5.43 4.52
C ARG A 95 14.32 6.60 3.64
N TRP A 96 13.37 7.48 3.33
CA TRP A 96 13.64 8.72 2.61
C TRP A 96 13.98 9.84 3.59
N ARG A 97 15.03 10.60 3.31
CA ARG A 97 15.35 11.78 4.12
C ARG A 97 14.32 12.87 3.85
N LEU A 98 13.64 13.32 4.90
CA LEU A 98 12.72 14.45 4.88
C LEU A 98 13.30 15.58 5.72
N THR A 99 13.14 16.82 5.26
CA THR A 99 13.32 18.00 6.14
C THR A 99 12.21 18.03 7.20
N PRO A 100 12.38 18.73 8.33
CA PRO A 100 11.31 18.86 9.33
C PRO A 100 10.00 19.41 8.76
N GLU A 101 10.09 20.37 7.82
CA GLU A 101 8.94 20.95 7.12
C GLU A 101 8.24 19.92 6.22
N GLU A 102 9.01 19.15 5.44
CA GLU A 102 8.46 18.06 4.62
C GLU A 102 7.80 17.00 5.50
N HIS A 103 8.48 16.58 6.58
CA HIS A 103 7.98 15.57 7.50
C HIS A 103 6.63 15.99 8.09
N LEU A 104 6.57 17.17 8.73
CA LEU A 104 5.35 17.73 9.28
C LEU A 104 4.21 17.82 8.24
N THR A 105 4.52 18.35 7.05
CA THR A 105 3.52 18.48 5.97
C THR A 105 2.97 17.12 5.54
N LEU A 106 3.83 16.12 5.40
CA LEU A 106 3.44 14.78 4.92
C LEU A 106 2.72 13.98 6.01
N THR A 107 3.09 14.13 7.29
CA THR A 107 2.36 13.53 8.41
C THR A 107 0.91 14.04 8.45
N VAL A 108 0.70 15.36 8.36
CA VAL A 108 -0.65 15.96 8.31
C VAL A 108 -1.42 15.48 7.08
N LEU A 109 -0.80 15.51 5.90
CA LEU A 109 -1.44 15.09 4.65
C LEU A 109 -1.87 13.60 4.70
N ALA A 110 -1.06 12.76 5.36
CA ALA A 110 -1.25 11.32 5.48
C ALA A 110 -2.02 10.90 6.74
N GLN A 111 -2.58 11.83 7.54
CA GLN A 111 -3.06 11.49 8.88
C GLN A 111 -4.05 10.33 8.93
N ARG A 112 -4.94 10.22 7.93
CA ARG A 112 -5.92 9.12 7.83
C ARG A 112 -5.27 7.76 7.56
N TYR A 113 -4.15 7.74 6.83
CA TYR A 113 -3.36 6.52 6.62
C TYR A 113 -2.67 6.10 7.91
N LEU A 114 -2.12 7.07 8.64
CA LEU A 114 -1.40 6.85 9.89
C LEU A 114 -2.33 6.48 11.05
N ALA A 115 -3.60 6.94 11.01
CA ALA A 115 -4.66 6.60 11.95
C ALA A 115 -5.39 5.27 11.64
N TYR A 116 -4.96 4.54 10.61
CA TYR A 116 -5.56 3.28 10.17
C TYR A 116 -7.04 3.36 9.75
N ASP A 117 -7.47 4.47 9.15
CA ASP A 117 -8.80 4.52 8.53
C ASP A 117 -8.97 3.39 7.51
N LEU A 118 -10.17 2.80 7.44
CA LEU A 118 -10.45 1.65 6.57
C LEU A 118 -10.30 1.97 5.06
N GLN A 119 -10.55 3.21 4.68
CA GLN A 119 -10.45 3.71 3.31
C GLN A 119 -9.80 5.09 3.32
N PRO A 120 -8.50 5.18 3.64
CA PRO A 120 -7.85 6.45 3.86
C PRO A 120 -7.72 7.17 2.52
N LEU A 121 -8.07 8.45 2.53
CA LEU A 121 -7.73 9.38 1.47
C LEU A 121 -6.84 10.46 2.05
N PRO A 122 -5.87 11.00 1.27
CA PRO A 122 -5.06 12.10 1.73
C PRO A 122 -5.96 13.30 2.05
N LEU A 123 -5.54 14.12 3.02
CA LEU A 123 -6.18 15.43 3.16
C LEU A 123 -6.01 16.25 1.88
N THR A 124 -6.97 17.12 1.61
CA THR A 124 -6.78 18.13 0.57
C THR A 124 -5.69 19.13 1.00
N ARG A 125 -5.05 19.79 0.05
CA ARG A 125 -4.05 20.83 0.33
C ARG A 125 -4.59 21.98 1.19
N GLN A 126 -5.88 22.30 1.05
CA GLN A 126 -6.54 23.31 1.87
C GLN A 126 -6.73 22.83 3.31
N GLN A 127 -7.20 21.59 3.50
CA GLN A 127 -7.34 20.99 4.84
C GLN A 127 -5.98 20.89 5.54
N ALA A 128 -4.97 20.35 4.85
CA ALA A 128 -3.62 20.26 5.39
C ALA A 128 -3.05 21.63 5.76
N ALA A 129 -3.23 22.65 4.91
CA ALA A 129 -2.76 24.01 5.23
C ALA A 129 -3.48 24.61 6.45
N ALA A 130 -4.77 24.34 6.63
CA ALA A 130 -5.52 24.79 7.80
C ALA A 130 -5.01 24.12 9.09
N GLU A 131 -4.86 22.79 9.08
CA GLU A 131 -4.31 22.06 10.23
C GLU A 131 -2.88 22.49 10.56
N LEU A 132 -2.03 22.70 9.55
CA LEU A 132 -0.67 23.20 9.74
C LEU A 132 -0.64 24.62 10.32
N ALA A 133 -1.59 25.49 9.94
CA ALA A 133 -1.70 26.83 10.52
C ALA A 133 -2.10 26.79 12.00
N GLU A 134 -2.91 25.82 12.41
CA GLU A 134 -3.26 25.61 13.83
C GLU A 134 -2.06 25.08 14.62
N LEU A 135 -1.30 24.13 14.06
CA LEU A 135 -0.11 23.52 14.70
C LEU A 135 1.10 24.47 14.77
N ARG A 136 1.20 25.41 13.83
CA ARG A 136 2.31 26.36 13.70
C ARG A 136 1.76 27.78 13.42
N PRO A 137 1.13 28.42 14.42
CA PRO A 137 0.44 29.70 14.23
C PRO A 137 1.38 30.86 13.88
N ASN A 138 2.68 30.74 14.20
CA ASN A 138 3.69 31.73 13.88
C ASN A 138 4.22 31.62 12.43
N GLU A 139 3.81 30.58 11.69
CA GLU A 139 4.21 30.37 10.31
C GLU A 139 3.04 30.61 9.35
N THR A 140 3.34 31.11 8.15
CA THR A 140 2.32 31.27 7.10
C THR A 140 2.15 29.97 6.32
N TRP A 141 1.08 29.23 6.61
CA TRP A 141 0.70 28.02 5.87
C TRP A 141 -0.39 28.32 4.84
N THR A 142 -0.16 27.88 3.60
CA THR A 142 -1.11 28.04 2.50
C THR A 142 -1.16 26.76 1.67
N ALA A 143 -2.29 26.50 1.00
CA ALA A 143 -2.43 25.36 0.12
C ALA A 143 -1.33 25.32 -0.96
N LYS A 144 -0.86 26.48 -1.43
CA LYS A 144 0.23 26.61 -2.40
C LYS A 144 1.59 26.21 -1.81
N ARG A 145 1.87 26.56 -0.55
CA ARG A 145 3.09 26.11 0.16
C ARG A 145 3.11 24.59 0.29
N VAL A 146 2.00 24.00 0.72
CA VAL A 146 1.82 22.54 0.79
C VAL A 146 2.02 21.89 -0.58
N GLU A 147 1.44 22.45 -1.63
CA GLU A 147 1.62 21.96 -3.01
C GLU A 147 3.08 21.96 -3.46
N HIS A 148 3.81 23.04 -3.19
CA HIS A 148 5.22 23.14 -3.56
C HIS A 148 6.08 22.12 -2.81
N ILE A 149 5.82 21.89 -1.52
CA ILE A 149 6.51 20.87 -0.72
C ILE A 149 6.27 19.48 -1.30
N VAL A 150 5.00 19.10 -1.50
CA VAL A 150 4.62 17.80 -2.07
C VAL A 150 5.21 17.61 -3.47
N SER A 151 5.17 18.64 -4.32
CA SER A 151 5.68 18.57 -5.70
C SER A 151 7.20 18.39 -5.74
N ARG A 152 7.95 19.11 -4.88
CA ARG A 152 9.41 18.96 -4.77
C ARG A 152 9.78 17.56 -4.27
N LEU A 153 9.08 17.06 -3.25
CA LEU A 153 9.35 15.72 -2.72
C LEU A 153 9.05 14.64 -3.76
N ARG A 154 7.91 14.75 -4.45
CA ARG A 154 7.53 13.84 -5.55
C ARG A 154 8.60 13.79 -6.63
N GLN A 155 9.12 14.93 -7.06
CA GLN A 155 10.20 14.99 -8.04
C GLN A 155 11.47 14.29 -7.51
N ARG A 156 11.89 14.60 -6.27
CA ARG A 156 13.07 14.01 -5.65
C ARG A 156 13.00 12.48 -5.55
N LEU A 157 11.85 11.94 -5.17
CA LEU A 157 11.66 10.48 -5.07
C LEU A 157 11.56 9.82 -6.45
N SER A 158 10.93 10.48 -7.42
CA SER A 158 10.88 9.99 -8.80
C SER A 158 12.28 9.93 -9.42
N ASP A 159 13.10 10.96 -9.24
CA ASP A 159 14.50 10.99 -9.71
C ASP A 159 15.35 9.89 -9.03
N ALA A 160 14.96 9.47 -7.82
CA ALA A 160 15.58 8.37 -7.09
C ALA A 160 15.01 6.98 -7.45
N GLY A 161 14.13 6.89 -8.46
CA GLY A 161 13.62 5.65 -9.04
C GLY A 161 12.27 5.17 -8.48
N VAL A 162 11.54 5.97 -7.72
CA VAL A 162 10.19 5.59 -7.25
C VAL A 162 9.19 5.74 -8.40
N ALA A 163 8.49 4.66 -8.72
CA ALA A 163 7.50 4.60 -9.80
C ALA A 163 6.14 5.18 -9.37
N GLY A 164 5.33 5.59 -10.36
CA GLY A 164 3.97 6.09 -10.12
C GLY A 164 3.94 7.50 -9.53
N LEU A 165 5.07 8.22 -9.59
CA LEU A 165 5.20 9.58 -9.10
C LEU A 165 5.25 10.60 -10.24
N ARG A 166 5.17 10.18 -11.51
CA ARG A 166 5.08 11.08 -12.67
C ARG A 166 3.71 10.97 -13.34
N ARG A 167 3.29 12.05 -14.00
CA ARG A 167 1.95 12.16 -14.62
C ARG A 167 1.74 11.12 -15.73
N ASP A 168 2.79 10.83 -16.49
CA ASP A 168 2.82 9.84 -17.56
C ASP A 168 2.82 8.38 -17.07
N GLU A 169 2.99 8.16 -15.76
CA GLU A 169 2.99 6.82 -15.14
C GLU A 169 1.64 6.45 -14.53
N VAL A 170 0.68 7.39 -14.49
CA VAL A 170 -0.58 7.22 -13.77
C VAL A 170 -1.79 7.52 -14.66
N GLY A 171 -2.88 6.79 -14.41
CA GLY A 171 -4.19 7.10 -14.98
C GLY A 171 -4.88 8.28 -14.29
N GLU A 172 -5.97 8.74 -14.87
CA GLU A 172 -6.86 9.73 -14.23
C GLU A 172 -7.58 9.10 -13.02
N PRO A 173 -7.77 9.84 -11.91
CA PRO A 173 -7.44 11.25 -11.69
C PRO A 173 -5.97 11.46 -11.27
N VAL A 174 -5.18 12.14 -12.12
CA VAL A 174 -3.71 12.25 -11.95
C VAL A 174 -3.32 12.81 -10.57
N GLY A 175 -3.87 13.96 -10.18
CA GLY A 175 -3.41 14.67 -8.98
C GLY A 175 -3.62 13.91 -7.66
N LEU A 176 -4.75 13.20 -7.56
CA LEU A 176 -5.03 12.35 -6.40
C LEU A 176 -4.13 11.12 -6.40
N THR A 177 -4.04 10.41 -7.54
CA THR A 177 -3.22 9.20 -7.68
C THR A 177 -1.76 9.45 -7.32
N LEU A 178 -1.18 10.56 -7.79
CA LEU A 178 0.20 10.93 -7.45
C LEU A 178 0.40 11.16 -5.94
N THR A 179 -0.60 11.76 -5.27
CA THR A 179 -0.52 12.03 -3.83
C THR A 179 -0.65 10.73 -3.03
N VAL A 180 -1.56 9.84 -3.45
CA VAL A 180 -1.74 8.52 -2.86
C VAL A 180 -0.47 7.69 -3.00
N ASN A 181 0.13 7.64 -4.19
CA ASN A 181 1.36 6.87 -4.43
C ASN A 181 2.54 7.40 -3.59
N LEU A 182 2.66 8.73 -3.46
CA LEU A 182 3.68 9.34 -2.59
C LEU A 182 3.49 8.92 -1.13
N ILE A 183 2.27 9.04 -0.59
CA ILE A 183 1.99 8.65 0.80
C ILE A 183 2.23 7.16 1.00
N TRP A 184 1.80 6.32 0.05
CA TRP A 184 1.98 4.88 0.13
C TRP A 184 3.46 4.50 0.17
N GLU A 185 4.29 5.11 -0.67
CA GLU A 185 5.75 4.93 -0.63
C GLU A 185 6.33 5.32 0.73
N LEU A 186 5.94 6.47 1.29
CA LEU A 186 6.47 6.95 2.57
C LEU A 186 6.05 6.07 3.76
N VAL A 187 4.83 5.54 3.74
CA VAL A 187 4.34 4.60 4.77
C VAL A 187 5.03 3.24 4.64
N GLN A 188 5.10 2.66 3.43
CA GLN A 188 5.73 1.35 3.19
C GLN A 188 7.23 1.35 3.51
N SER A 189 7.92 2.47 3.22
CA SER A 189 9.33 2.65 3.56
C SER A 189 9.58 2.95 5.05
N THR A 190 8.52 3.08 5.86
CA THR A 190 8.59 3.56 7.26
C THR A 190 9.25 4.93 7.40
N THR A 191 9.16 5.75 6.35
CA THR A 191 9.65 7.13 6.38
C THR A 191 8.76 8.01 7.24
N ILE A 192 7.46 7.79 7.17
CA ILE A 192 6.48 8.30 8.12
C ILE A 192 5.78 7.10 8.77
N VAL A 193 5.49 7.22 10.06
CA VAL A 193 4.96 6.17 10.92
C VAL A 193 3.82 6.72 11.79
N PRO A 194 2.93 5.87 12.31
CA PRO A 194 1.81 6.30 13.17
C PRO A 194 2.24 7.16 14.37
N MET A 195 3.41 6.88 14.95
CA MET A 195 4.00 7.65 16.05
C MET A 195 4.16 9.14 15.71
N ASP A 196 4.31 9.49 14.43
CA ASP A 196 4.44 10.88 13.98
C ASP A 196 3.18 11.70 14.26
N LEU A 197 2.00 11.06 14.34
CA LEU A 197 0.76 11.73 14.72
C LEU A 197 0.76 12.13 16.20
N GLU A 198 1.26 11.26 17.09
CA GLU A 198 1.34 11.55 18.52
C GLU A 198 2.18 12.82 18.78
N TRP A 199 3.22 13.03 17.96
CA TRP A 199 4.04 14.24 18.02
C TRP A 199 3.30 15.49 17.54
N LEU A 200 2.35 15.38 16.59
CA LEU A 200 1.51 16.51 16.20
C LEU A 200 0.60 16.95 17.35
N GLU A 201 -0.02 15.99 18.03
CA GLU A 201 -0.92 16.25 19.16
C GLU A 201 -0.16 16.92 20.31
N LEU A 202 1.01 16.39 20.68
CA LEU A 202 1.87 16.98 21.73
C LEU A 202 2.39 18.38 21.39
N ALA A 203 2.71 18.65 20.12
CA ALA A 203 3.18 19.95 19.68
C ALA A 203 2.05 21.00 19.58
N GLY A 204 0.81 20.57 19.37
CA GLY A 204 -0.38 21.43 19.47
C GLY A 204 -0.65 21.90 20.90
N ASP A 205 -0.42 21.03 21.89
CA ASP A 205 -0.57 21.35 23.31
C ASP A 205 0.62 22.15 23.88
N ASN A 206 1.79 22.12 23.24
CA ASN A 206 2.97 22.89 23.64
C ASN A 206 3.75 23.41 22.42
N PRO A 207 3.54 24.68 21.99
CA PRO A 207 4.11 25.23 20.76
C PRO A 207 5.65 25.41 20.77
N GLY A 208 6.32 25.07 21.88
CA GLY A 208 7.77 25.07 22.03
C GLY A 208 8.44 23.69 21.89
N ALA A 209 7.69 22.61 21.64
CA ALA A 209 8.26 21.28 21.47
C ALA A 209 8.80 21.09 20.03
N GLU A 210 10.13 21.06 19.89
CA GLU A 210 10.79 20.66 18.64
C GLU A 210 10.55 19.17 18.36
N LEU A 211 10.28 18.83 17.10
CA LEU A 211 10.22 17.44 16.64
C LEU A 211 11.60 16.78 16.80
N PRO A 212 11.69 15.50 17.21
CA PRO A 212 12.97 14.81 17.31
C PRO A 212 13.66 14.71 15.92
N PRO A 213 15.00 14.68 15.87
CA PRO A 213 15.72 14.46 14.62
C PRO A 213 15.43 13.06 14.05
N ALA A 214 15.30 13.00 12.72
CA ALA A 214 15.00 11.81 11.92
C ALA A 214 16.09 10.72 11.94
#